data_AF-A0A2V7XFV0-F1
#
_entry.id   AF-A0A2V7XFV0-F1
#
_cell.length_a   1.000
_cell.length_b   1.000
_cell.length_c   1.000
_cell.angle_alpha   90.00
_cell.angle_beta   90.00
_cell.angle_gamma   90.00
#
_symmetry.space_group_name_H-M   'P 1'
#
loop_
_entity.id
_entity.type
_entity.pdbx_description
1 polymer ?
#
loop_
_entity_poly.entity_id
_entity_poly.type
_entity_poly.pdbx_seq_one_letter_code
_entity_poly.pdbx_strand_id
1 'polypeptide(L)'
;AVPPGSLVAVTDQRGKPLGTALYSSTSQIAIRLLSPQPVADFPALLRERIAEAIAYRESLVRNTDAYRLVFSEADFLPGLIVDRYNDVLSLQVLTQGMDSNPVRETVISTLAEYLHPASMVERTDPRVRDLENLPPLPSALLYGQKSATSFTMNDVRFQFDALEGQKTGAFLDQRENYAAAASYAK
;
A
#
# COMPACT_ATOMS: atom_id res chain seq x y z
N ALA A 1 3.95 -22.00 -18.82
CA ALA A 1 4.33 -21.64 -17.44
C ALA A 1 3.32 -20.63 -16.91
N VAL A 2 3.06 -20.60 -15.61
CA VAL A 2 2.18 -19.59 -15.00
C VAL A 2 2.85 -18.20 -15.12
N PRO A 3 2.17 -17.18 -15.67
CA PRO A 3 2.75 -15.84 -15.78
C PRO A 3 3.06 -15.22 -14.41
N PRO A 4 4.16 -14.45 -14.27
CA PRO A 4 4.45 -13.70 -13.04
C PRO A 4 3.29 -12.77 -12.68
N GLY A 5 2.99 -12.64 -11.39
CA GLY A 5 1.88 -11.83 -10.87
C GLY A 5 0.49 -12.43 -11.02
N SER A 6 0.36 -13.62 -11.61
CA SER A 6 -0.96 -14.26 -11.79
C SER A 6 -1.61 -14.68 -10.47
N LEU A 7 -2.94 -14.64 -10.44
CA LEU A 7 -3.70 -15.41 -9.47
C LEU A 7 -3.56 -16.91 -9.76
N VAL A 8 -3.26 -17.68 -8.72
CA VAL A 8 -3.13 -19.13 -8.78
C VAL A 8 -3.96 -19.80 -7.71
N ALA A 9 -4.56 -20.95 -8.04
CA ALA A 9 -5.14 -21.84 -7.06
C ALA A 9 -4.02 -22.59 -6.32
N VAL A 10 -4.12 -22.65 -5.00
CA VAL A 10 -3.18 -23.37 -4.14
C VAL A 10 -3.86 -24.65 -3.67
N THR A 11 -3.18 -25.77 -3.82
CA THR A 11 -3.63 -27.08 -3.35
C THR A 11 -2.57 -27.75 -2.47
N ASP A 12 -3.00 -28.65 -1.60
CA ASP A 12 -2.07 -29.56 -0.93
C ASP A 12 -1.59 -30.67 -1.89
N GLN A 13 -0.70 -31.54 -1.40
CA GLN A 13 -0.14 -32.66 -2.18
C GLN A 13 -1.19 -33.70 -2.61
N ARG A 14 -2.39 -33.68 -2.02
CA ARG A 14 -3.52 -34.56 -2.34
C ARG A 14 -4.55 -33.88 -3.26
N GLY A 15 -4.30 -32.64 -3.68
CA GLY A 15 -5.20 -31.86 -4.51
C GLY A 15 -6.31 -31.14 -3.74
N LYS A 16 -6.26 -31.12 -2.40
CA LYS A 16 -7.25 -30.38 -1.60
C LYS A 16 -7.03 -28.87 -1.80
N PRO A 17 -8.06 -28.08 -2.13
CA PRO A 17 -7.95 -26.63 -2.23
C PRO A 17 -7.56 -26.00 -0.89
N LEU A 18 -6.57 -25.11 -0.93
CA LEU A 18 -6.10 -24.29 0.19
C LEU A 18 -6.44 -22.80 0.02
N GLY A 19 -6.71 -22.36 -1.21
CA GLY A 19 -7.16 -21.00 -1.51
C GLY A 19 -6.64 -20.46 -2.83
N THR A 20 -6.69 -19.14 -2.98
CA THR A 20 -6.10 -18.40 -4.11
C THR A 20 -4.96 -17.51 -3.61
N ALA A 21 -3.87 -17.47 -4.36
CA ALA A 21 -2.66 -16.70 -4.06
C ALA A 21 -2.18 -15.87 -5.26
N LEU A 22 -1.36 -14.86 -5.00
CA LEU A 22 -0.54 -14.21 -6.03
C LEU A 22 0.77 -14.98 -6.18
N TYR A 23 1.13 -15.29 -7.42
CA TYR A 23 2.38 -15.94 -7.75
C TYR A 23 3.46 -14.92 -8.13
N SER A 24 4.62 -15.00 -7.50
CA SER A 24 5.84 -14.29 -7.92
C SER A 24 6.88 -15.30 -8.42
N SER A 25 7.40 -15.09 -9.63
CA SER A 25 8.34 -16.01 -10.28
C SER A 25 9.79 -15.85 -9.81
N THR A 26 10.15 -14.70 -9.25
CA THR A 26 11.53 -14.35 -8.85
C THR A 26 11.68 -14.09 -7.35
N SER A 27 10.58 -13.93 -6.64
CA SER A 27 10.58 -13.69 -5.20
C SER A 27 10.96 -14.96 -4.43
N GLN A 28 11.66 -14.81 -3.31
CA GLN A 28 11.85 -15.90 -2.33
C GLN A 28 10.50 -16.38 -1.77
N ILE A 29 9.50 -15.50 -1.74
CA ILE A 29 8.11 -15.82 -1.40
C ILE A 29 7.35 -16.05 -2.71
N ALA A 30 7.43 -17.27 -3.23
CA ALA A 30 6.87 -17.61 -4.54
C ALA A 30 5.34 -17.46 -4.61
N ILE A 31 4.63 -17.65 -3.49
CA ILE A 31 3.18 -17.48 -3.40
C ILE A 31 2.80 -16.67 -2.16
N ARG A 32 1.89 -15.72 -2.33
CA ARG A 32 1.28 -14.95 -1.22
C ARG A 32 -0.21 -15.22 -1.19
N LEU A 33 -0.66 -15.95 -0.17
CA LEU A 33 -2.07 -16.36 -0.06
C LEU A 33 -2.94 -15.11 0.09
N LEU A 34 -3.94 -14.98 -0.79
CA LEU A 34 -4.89 -13.87 -0.78
C LEU A 34 -6.16 -14.24 -0.06
N SER A 35 -6.74 -15.39 -0.39
CA SER A 35 -8.06 -15.79 0.09
C SER A 35 -8.11 -17.30 0.28
N PRO A 36 -8.79 -17.81 1.32
CA PRO A 36 -9.09 -19.23 1.44
C PRO A 36 -10.13 -19.71 0.40
N GLN A 37 -10.84 -18.78 -0.24
CA GLN A 37 -11.83 -19.06 -1.27
C GLN A 37 -11.29 -18.74 -2.67
N PRO A 38 -11.84 -19.36 -3.73
CA PRO A 38 -11.54 -18.98 -5.10
C PRO A 38 -11.81 -17.49 -5.36
N VAL A 39 -10.84 -16.80 -5.95
CA VAL A 39 -11.00 -15.40 -6.38
C VAL A 39 -11.12 -15.36 -7.90
N ALA A 40 -12.31 -14.99 -8.38
CA ALA A 40 -12.58 -14.85 -9.81
C ALA A 40 -12.25 -13.45 -10.35
N ASP A 41 -12.46 -12.42 -9.52
CA ASP A 41 -12.24 -11.01 -9.86
C ASP A 41 -11.31 -10.38 -8.81
N PHE A 42 -10.04 -10.21 -9.20
CA PHE A 42 -9.04 -9.61 -8.31
C PHE A 42 -9.29 -8.12 -8.07
N PRO A 43 -9.56 -7.28 -9.09
CA PRO A 43 -10.02 -5.91 -8.88
C PRO A 43 -11.15 -5.77 -7.86
N ALA A 44 -12.21 -6.55 -7.95
CA ALA A 44 -13.33 -6.47 -7.00
C ALA A 44 -12.87 -6.71 -5.55
N LEU A 45 -12.05 -7.75 -5.33
CA LEU A 45 -11.48 -8.06 -4.02
C LEU A 45 -10.56 -6.94 -3.49
N LEU A 46 -9.80 -6.28 -4.37
CA LEU A 46 -8.98 -5.13 -4.00
C LEU A 46 -9.86 -3.97 -3.49
N ARG A 47 -10.97 -3.66 -4.16
CA ARG A 47 -11.88 -2.59 -3.73
C ARG A 47 -12.44 -2.85 -2.34
N GLU A 48 -12.90 -4.08 -2.11
CA GLU A 48 -13.42 -4.55 -0.82
C GLU A 48 -12.38 -4.34 0.29
N ARG A 49 -11.17 -4.87 0.11
CA ARG A 49 -10.11 -4.80 1.14
C ARG A 49 -9.59 -3.40 1.39
N ILE A 50 -9.52 -2.55 0.36
CA ILE A 50 -9.15 -1.15 0.54
C ILE A 50 -10.23 -0.43 1.36
N ALA A 51 -11.52 -0.68 1.08
CA ALA A 51 -12.61 -0.12 1.86
C ALA A 51 -12.59 -0.59 3.32
N GLU A 52 -12.32 -1.88 3.57
CA GLU A 52 -12.12 -2.42 4.92
C GLU A 52 -10.94 -1.76 5.65
N ALA A 53 -9.81 -1.60 4.97
CA ALA A 53 -8.64 -0.94 5.53
C ALA A 53 -8.93 0.53 5.89
N ILE A 54 -9.67 1.27 5.05
CA ILE A 54 -10.15 2.62 5.32
C ILE A 54 -11.01 2.64 6.59
N ALA A 55 -12.06 1.82 6.64
CA ALA A 55 -12.99 1.75 7.77
C ALA A 55 -12.27 1.41 9.08
N TYR A 56 -11.29 0.50 9.04
CA TYR A 56 -10.45 0.18 10.18
C TYR A 56 -9.68 1.40 10.69
N ARG A 57 -9.04 2.18 9.80
CA ARG A 57 -8.30 3.39 10.20
C ARG A 57 -9.22 4.48 10.70
N GLU A 58 -10.40 4.67 10.13
CA GLU A 58 -11.39 5.62 10.64
C GLU A 58 -11.77 5.32 12.09
N SER A 59 -11.88 4.03 12.45
CA SER A 59 -12.19 3.63 13.83
C SER A 59 -11.06 3.89 14.83
N LEU A 60 -9.80 3.93 14.40
CA LEU A 60 -8.62 3.95 15.29
C LEU A 60 -7.79 5.24 15.26
N VAL A 61 -7.66 5.89 14.11
CA VAL A 61 -6.76 7.04 13.94
C VAL A 61 -7.35 8.25 14.64
N ARG A 62 -6.58 8.85 15.53
CA ARG A 62 -6.92 10.07 16.27
C ARG A 62 -5.70 11.00 16.30
N ASN A 63 -5.95 12.30 16.47
CA ASN A 63 -4.91 13.33 16.64
C ASN A 63 -3.82 13.36 15.55
N THR A 64 -4.16 12.92 14.34
CA THR A 64 -3.30 13.05 13.15
C THR A 64 -4.12 12.97 11.87
N ASP A 65 -3.64 13.65 10.83
CA ASP A 65 -4.10 13.52 9.45
C ASP A 65 -3.11 12.73 8.57
N ALA A 66 -2.09 12.09 9.18
CA ALA A 66 -1.13 11.23 8.51
C ALA A 66 -1.00 9.85 9.16
N TYR A 67 -1.14 8.79 8.37
CA TYR A 67 -1.14 7.42 8.87
C TYR A 67 -1.01 6.40 7.72
N ARG A 68 -0.56 5.19 8.06
CA ARG A 68 -0.56 4.07 7.12
C ARG A 68 -1.98 3.57 6.91
N LEU A 69 -2.51 3.79 5.71
CA LEU A 69 -3.86 3.40 5.31
C LEU A 69 -3.93 1.92 4.94
N VAL A 70 -2.97 1.43 4.14
CA VAL A 70 -2.86 0.02 3.76
C VAL A 70 -1.45 -0.45 4.09
N PHE A 71 -1.35 -1.59 4.78
CA PHE A 71 -0.12 -2.19 5.24
C PHE A 71 0.05 -3.64 4.76
N SER A 72 0.09 -3.80 3.44
CA SER A 72 0.46 -5.05 2.78
C SER A 72 -0.36 -6.25 3.28
N GLU A 73 0.29 -7.34 3.69
CA GLU A 73 -0.35 -8.57 4.17
C GLU A 73 -1.25 -8.36 5.38
N ALA A 74 -0.96 -7.38 6.25
CA ALA A 74 -1.77 -7.11 7.43
C ALA A 74 -3.19 -6.65 7.08
N ASP A 75 -3.37 -6.07 5.89
CA ASP A 75 -4.66 -5.67 5.34
C ASP A 75 -5.09 -6.59 4.18
N PHE A 76 -4.54 -7.80 4.12
CA PHE A 76 -4.82 -8.78 3.07
C PHE A 76 -4.52 -8.28 1.65
N LEU A 77 -3.58 -7.35 1.50
CA LEU A 77 -3.19 -6.74 0.22
C LEU A 77 -1.67 -6.92 -0.03
N PRO A 78 -1.17 -8.15 -0.24
CA PRO A 78 0.26 -8.47 -0.22
C PRO A 78 1.06 -7.68 -1.27
N GLY A 79 1.96 -6.82 -0.79
CA GLY A 79 2.80 -5.97 -1.61
C GLY A 79 2.23 -4.59 -1.93
N LEU A 80 1.06 -4.23 -1.40
CA LEU A 80 0.52 -2.87 -1.52
C LEU A 80 0.72 -2.12 -0.20
N ILE A 81 1.35 -0.96 -0.26
CA ILE A 81 1.39 -0.01 0.85
C ILE A 81 0.75 1.29 0.39
N VAL A 82 -0.11 1.86 1.24
CA VAL A 82 -0.68 3.19 1.03
C VAL A 82 -0.52 3.97 2.32
N ASP A 83 0.22 5.07 2.26
CA ASP A 83 0.36 6.02 3.36
C ASP A 83 -0.42 7.29 3.01
N ARG A 84 -1.21 7.79 3.95
CA ARG A 84 -1.91 9.07 3.84
C ARG A 84 -1.08 10.14 4.56
N TYR A 85 -0.88 11.27 3.89
CA TYR A 85 -0.33 12.49 4.47
C TYR A 85 -1.32 13.62 4.16
N ASN A 86 -2.19 13.97 5.09
CA ASN A 86 -3.26 14.95 4.89
C ASN A 86 -4.09 14.63 3.62
N ASP A 87 -3.90 15.42 2.55
CA ASP A 87 -4.61 15.34 1.28
C ASP A 87 -3.77 14.72 0.14
N VAL A 88 -2.59 14.17 0.46
CA VAL A 88 -1.73 13.43 -0.48
C VAL A 88 -1.65 11.97 -0.05
N LEU A 89 -1.87 11.04 -0.98
CA LEU A 89 -1.61 9.61 -0.76
C LEU A 89 -0.31 9.20 -1.44
N SER A 90 0.51 8.43 -0.73
CA SER A 90 1.70 7.78 -1.25
C SER A 90 1.47 6.28 -1.36
N LEU A 91 1.64 5.73 -2.56
CA LEU A 91 1.45 4.32 -2.87
C LEU A 91 2.81 3.67 -3.10
N GLN A 92 2.96 2.41 -2.71
CA GLN A 92 4.09 1.56 -3.11
C GLN A 92 3.58 0.20 -3.55
N VAL A 93 4.11 -0.27 -4.68
CA VAL A 93 3.87 -1.60 -5.24
C VAL A 93 5.15 -2.40 -5.10
N LEU A 94 5.08 -3.49 -4.34
CA LEU A 94 6.25 -4.24 -3.87
C LEU A 94 6.26 -5.70 -4.34
N THR A 95 5.28 -6.13 -5.14
CA THR A 95 5.17 -7.51 -5.65
C THR A 95 4.74 -7.52 -7.11
N GLN A 96 5.15 -8.55 -7.85
CA GLN A 96 4.71 -8.77 -9.23
C GLN A 96 3.17 -8.82 -9.37
N GLY A 97 2.47 -9.39 -8.38
CA GLY A 97 1.01 -9.49 -8.38
C GLY A 97 0.27 -8.16 -8.28
N MET A 98 0.91 -7.14 -7.72
CA MET A 98 0.35 -5.78 -7.62
C MET A 98 0.83 -4.86 -8.76
N ASP A 99 1.87 -5.26 -9.52
CA ASP A 99 2.48 -4.46 -10.60
C ASP A 99 1.75 -4.62 -11.95
N SER A 100 0.45 -4.26 -12.00
CA SER A 100 -0.32 -4.25 -13.25
C SER A 100 -1.23 -3.02 -13.37
N ASN A 101 -1.52 -2.61 -14.61
CA ASN A 101 -2.38 -1.44 -14.86
C ASN A 101 -3.80 -1.61 -14.28
N PRO A 102 -4.49 -2.75 -14.45
CA PRO A 102 -5.82 -2.93 -13.86
C PRO A 102 -5.82 -2.82 -12.33
N VAL A 103 -4.77 -3.32 -11.67
CA VAL A 103 -4.59 -3.19 -10.22
C VAL A 103 -4.40 -1.72 -9.84
N ARG A 104 -3.49 -1.00 -10.51
CA ARG A 104 -3.27 0.43 -10.25
C ARG A 104 -4.52 1.25 -10.44
N GLU A 105 -5.23 1.08 -11.57
CA GLU A 105 -6.48 1.77 -11.86
C GLU A 105 -7.53 1.49 -10.79
N THR A 106 -7.63 0.24 -10.32
CA THR A 106 -8.54 -0.17 -9.24
C THR A 106 -8.20 0.54 -7.93
N VAL A 107 -6.93 0.52 -7.52
CA VAL A 107 -6.46 1.19 -6.29
C VAL A 107 -6.72 2.69 -6.37
N ILE A 108 -6.30 3.34 -7.46
CA ILE A 108 -6.48 4.79 -7.69
C ILE A 108 -7.96 5.16 -7.62
N SER A 109 -8.82 4.46 -8.38
CA SER A 109 -10.25 4.77 -8.42
C SER A 109 -10.94 4.58 -7.07
N THR A 110 -10.65 3.50 -6.35
CA THR A 110 -11.24 3.26 -5.03
C THR A 110 -10.76 4.29 -4.01
N LEU A 111 -9.46 4.62 -3.98
CA LEU A 111 -8.96 5.65 -3.06
C LEU A 111 -9.54 7.03 -3.37
N ALA A 112 -9.70 7.37 -4.66
CA ALA A 112 -10.30 8.63 -5.09
C ALA A 112 -11.78 8.74 -4.71
N GLU A 113 -12.53 7.65 -4.81
CA GLU A 113 -13.94 7.56 -4.43
C GLU A 113 -14.15 7.74 -2.93
N TYR A 114 -13.34 7.08 -2.10
CA TYR A 114 -13.57 7.08 -0.64
C TYR A 114 -12.93 8.27 0.08
N LEU A 115 -11.74 8.71 -0.36
CA LEU A 115 -10.93 9.66 0.41
C LEU A 115 -10.82 11.05 -0.21
N HIS A 116 -11.22 11.20 -1.48
CA HIS A 116 -11.11 12.45 -2.24
C HIS A 116 -9.76 13.19 -2.05
N PRO A 117 -8.61 12.51 -2.23
CA PRO A 117 -7.31 13.14 -2.05
C PRO A 117 -7.09 14.22 -3.11
N ALA A 118 -6.29 15.23 -2.78
CA ALA A 118 -5.86 16.23 -3.76
C ALA A 118 -4.85 15.65 -4.77
N SER A 119 -4.03 14.68 -4.35
CA SER A 119 -3.05 14.02 -5.23
C SER A 119 -2.67 12.62 -4.73
N MET A 120 -2.22 11.77 -5.67
CA MET A 120 -1.69 10.44 -5.36
C MET A 120 -0.37 10.24 -6.10
N VAL A 121 0.64 9.72 -5.39
CA VAL A 121 2.00 9.51 -5.91
C VAL A 121 2.39 8.06 -5.69
N GLU A 122 2.86 7.39 -6.74
CA GLU A 122 3.54 6.12 -6.62
C GLU A 122 5.01 6.38 -6.30
N ARG A 123 5.45 5.91 -5.13
CA ARG A 123 6.86 5.89 -4.76
C ARG A 123 7.42 4.53 -5.12
N THR A 124 8.46 4.55 -5.94
CA THR A 124 9.13 3.34 -6.39
C THR A 124 10.41 3.12 -5.62
N ASP A 125 10.60 1.90 -5.08
CA ASP A 125 11.89 1.44 -4.56
C ASP A 125 12.61 0.62 -5.65
N PRO A 126 13.70 1.14 -6.26
CA PRO A 126 14.44 0.43 -7.29
C PRO A 126 14.94 -0.94 -6.85
N ARG A 127 15.37 -1.07 -5.59
CA ARG A 127 15.89 -2.33 -5.05
C ARG A 127 14.80 -3.39 -4.98
N VAL A 128 13.57 -3.00 -4.62
CA VAL A 128 12.44 -3.95 -4.60
C VAL A 128 12.06 -4.37 -6.00
N ARG A 129 12.07 -3.44 -6.98
CA ARG A 129 11.79 -3.79 -8.37
C ARG A 129 12.83 -4.74 -8.93
N ASP A 130 14.11 -4.56 -8.61
CA ASP A 130 15.17 -5.49 -8.99
C ASP A 130 14.94 -6.89 -8.39
N LEU A 131 14.58 -6.97 -7.11
CA LEU A 131 14.28 -8.24 -6.43
C LEU A 131 13.06 -8.97 -7.02
N GLU A 132 12.03 -8.24 -7.42
CA GLU A 132 10.85 -8.78 -8.09
C GLU A 132 11.02 -8.89 -9.62
N ASN A 133 12.22 -8.61 -10.16
CA ASN A 133 12.53 -8.59 -11.60
C ASN A 133 11.51 -7.79 -12.42
N LEU A 134 11.11 -6.65 -11.88
CA LEU A 134 10.18 -5.72 -12.50
C LEU A 134 10.96 -4.65 -13.28
N PRO A 135 10.43 -4.16 -14.43
CA PRO A 135 11.09 -3.11 -15.20
C PRO A 135 11.31 -1.86 -14.34
N PRO A 136 12.45 -1.16 -14.45
CA PRO A 136 12.66 0.09 -13.72
C PRO A 136 11.52 1.08 -13.95
N LEU A 137 11.07 1.74 -12.88
CA LEU A 137 9.99 2.72 -12.92
C LEU A 137 10.38 3.88 -11.99
N PRO A 138 10.35 5.15 -12.44
CA PRO A 138 10.55 6.27 -11.54
C PRO A 138 9.34 6.46 -10.63
N SER A 139 9.54 7.08 -9.46
CA SER A 139 8.41 7.60 -8.69
C SER A 139 7.68 8.66 -9.51
N ALA A 140 6.35 8.65 -9.48
CA ALA A 140 5.54 9.51 -10.34
C ALA A 140 4.20 9.90 -9.71
N LEU A 141 3.70 11.05 -10.12
CA LEU A 141 2.35 11.49 -9.82
C LEU A 141 1.35 10.64 -10.63
N LEU A 142 0.45 9.96 -9.95
CA LEU A 142 -0.61 9.15 -10.57
C LEU A 142 -1.90 9.94 -10.76
N TYR A 143 -2.15 10.91 -9.88
CA TYR A 143 -3.37 11.70 -9.84
C TYR A 143 -3.10 13.07 -9.20
N GLY A 144 -3.81 14.09 -9.66
CA GLY A 144 -3.68 15.46 -9.16
C GLY A 144 -2.50 16.21 -9.78
N GLN A 145 -1.96 17.21 -9.06
CA GLN A 145 -0.90 18.10 -9.57
C GLN A 145 0.22 18.39 -8.55
N LYS A 146 0.15 17.86 -7.32
CA LYS A 146 1.13 18.15 -6.27
C LYS A 146 1.68 16.87 -5.63
N SER A 147 2.94 16.90 -5.22
CA SER A 147 3.58 15.82 -4.45
C SER A 147 3.80 16.16 -2.98
N ALA A 148 3.70 17.45 -2.63
CA ALA A 148 3.97 17.97 -1.31
C ALA A 148 2.72 18.43 -0.56
N THR A 149 2.76 18.30 0.77
CA THR A 149 1.74 18.79 1.68
C THR A 149 2.30 19.00 3.08
N SER A 150 1.57 19.75 3.91
CA SER A 150 1.82 19.80 5.35
C SER A 150 0.78 18.95 6.05
N PHE A 151 1.21 18.27 7.12
CA PHE A 151 0.35 17.39 7.91
C PHE A 151 0.64 17.59 9.40
N THR A 152 -0.29 17.17 10.25
CA THR A 152 -0.19 17.25 11.71
C THR A 152 -0.23 15.85 12.32
N MET A 153 0.65 15.61 13.28
CA MET A 153 0.69 14.36 14.03
C MET A 153 1.07 14.67 15.47
N ASN A 154 0.19 14.32 16.41
CA ASN A 154 0.35 14.60 17.84
C ASN A 154 0.66 16.09 18.11
N ASP A 155 -0.15 16.98 17.51
CA ASP A 155 -0.03 18.44 17.60
C ASP A 155 1.27 19.04 17.01
N VAL A 156 2.13 18.23 16.39
CA VAL A 156 3.33 18.68 15.68
C VAL A 156 3.06 18.75 14.18
N ARG A 157 3.45 19.87 13.57
CA ARG A 157 3.33 20.08 12.12
C ARG A 157 4.59 19.62 11.38
N PHE A 158 4.40 18.83 10.33
CA PHE A 158 5.45 18.30 9.47
C PHE A 158 5.25 18.76 8.02
N GLN A 159 6.32 18.71 7.24
CA GLN A 159 6.28 18.84 5.78
C GLN A 159 6.54 17.47 5.16
N PHE A 160 5.79 17.15 4.12
CA PHE A 160 5.96 15.94 3.33
C PHE A 160 6.09 16.28 1.86
N ASP A 161 7.05 15.66 1.15
CA ASP A 161 7.05 15.59 -0.31
C ASP A 161 7.31 14.15 -0.77
N ALA A 162 6.35 13.58 -1.50
CA ALA A 162 6.40 12.20 -1.97
C ALA A 162 7.45 11.94 -3.06
N LEU A 163 7.82 12.97 -3.84
CA LEU A 163 8.79 12.86 -4.94
C LEU A 163 10.21 13.26 -4.53
N GLU A 164 10.37 13.97 -3.42
CA GLU A 164 11.70 14.26 -2.87
C GLU A 164 12.23 13.11 -1.99
N GLY A 165 13.54 13.15 -1.71
CA GLY A 165 14.30 12.05 -1.11
C GLY A 165 13.88 11.66 0.32
N GLN A 166 14.53 10.64 0.86
CA GLN A 166 14.21 9.92 2.12
C GLN A 166 14.02 10.75 3.42
N LYS A 167 14.20 12.07 3.42
CA LYS A 167 14.28 12.92 4.63
C LYS A 167 13.22 14.02 4.74
N THR A 168 12.27 14.10 3.82
CA THR A 168 11.23 15.14 3.79
C THR A 168 9.91 14.62 4.33
N GLY A 169 9.89 14.02 5.54
CA GLY A 169 8.66 13.49 6.16
C GLY A 169 8.87 12.96 7.57
N ALA A 170 7.86 12.25 8.12
CA ALA A 170 7.93 11.55 9.40
C ALA A 170 7.77 10.03 9.22
N PHE A 171 8.37 9.26 10.12
CA PHE A 171 8.14 7.82 10.20
C PHE A 171 6.79 7.56 10.88
N LEU A 172 5.77 7.19 10.10
CA LEU A 172 4.41 7.03 10.60
C LEU A 172 4.27 5.90 11.64
N ASP A 173 5.14 4.89 11.58
CA ASP A 173 5.22 3.81 12.57
C ASP A 173 5.75 4.27 13.93
N GLN A 174 6.42 5.42 13.99
CA GLN A 174 6.91 6.05 15.21
C GLN A 174 5.91 7.01 15.84
N ARG A 175 4.68 7.16 15.30
CA ARG A 175 3.67 8.09 15.81
C ARG A 175 3.48 8.02 17.33
N GLU A 176 3.23 6.82 17.86
CA GLU A 176 3.00 6.64 19.30
C GLU A 176 4.27 6.91 20.12
N ASN A 177 5.45 6.60 19.56
CA ASN A 177 6.72 6.88 20.19
C ASN A 177 7.03 8.37 20.24
N TYR A 178 6.64 9.15 19.22
CA TYR A 178 6.73 10.61 19.25
C TYR A 178 5.85 11.20 20.35
N ALA A 179 4.60 10.73 20.48
CA ALA A 179 3.71 11.16 21.57
C ALA A 179 4.28 10.80 22.95
N ALA A 180 4.77 9.56 23.10
CA ALA A 180 5.38 9.11 24.35
C ALA A 180 6.62 9.95 24.71
N ALA A 181 7.52 10.19 23.75
CA ALA A 181 8.72 11.00 23.95
C ALA A 181 8.39 12.43 24.40
N ALA A 182 7.34 13.04 23.83
CA ALA A 182 6.90 14.39 24.21
C ALA A 182 6.56 14.50 25.71
N SER A 183 6.02 13.43 26.32
CA SER A 183 5.71 13.40 27.76
C SER A 183 6.95 13.46 28.68
N TYR A 184 8.13 13.17 28.14
CA TYR A 184 9.41 13.23 28.86
C TYR A 184 10.20 14.51 28.59
N ALA A 185 9.79 15.32 27.61
CA ALA A 185 10.43 16.61 27.33
C ALA A 185 10.07 17.62 28.43
N LYS A 186 11.08 18.29 29.00
CA LYS A 186 10.92 19.35 30.00
C LYS A 186 10.83 20.71 29.35
#